data_AF-A0A6A1TWL4-F1
#
_entry.id   AF-A0A6A1TWL4-F1
#
_cell.length_a   1.000
_cell.length_b   1.000
_cell.length_c   1.000
_cell.angle_alpha   90.00
_cell.angle_beta   90.00
_cell.angle_gamma   90.00
#
_symmetry.space_group_name_H-M   'P 1'
#
loop_
_entity.id
_entity.type
_entity.pdbx_description
1 polymer ?
#
loop_
_entity_poly.entity_id
_entity_poly.type
_entity_poly.pdbx_seq_one_letter_code
_entity_poly.pdbx_strand_id
1 'polypeptide(L)'
;MGCWYACARMVGHSVEAGPRLGLPELYNPRSGHDGLRDLTHVEQFILNEGLTKVDLPDSQQFSHEELGELLYRHGPIIFGWQTPQGIWHMSVLTGVDKHTSRVVFHDPRKGPDLTMPLDYFNQRLAWQVPHAMLYR
;
A
#
# COMPACT_ATOMS: atom_id res chain seq x y z
N MET A 1 9.75 -5.08 -7.18
CA MET A 1 8.97 -5.04 -5.93
C MET A 1 9.66 -4.38 -4.72
N GLY A 2 10.64 -3.49 -4.87
CA GLY A 2 11.27 -2.83 -3.70
C GLY A 2 10.32 -1.94 -2.88
N CYS A 3 9.37 -1.27 -3.53
CA CYS A 3 8.31 -0.50 -2.87
C CYS A 3 7.38 -1.38 -2.02
N TRP A 4 6.99 -2.55 -2.52
CA TRP A 4 6.14 -3.52 -1.80
C TRP A 4 6.73 -3.89 -0.44
N TYR A 5 8.00 -4.30 -0.43
CA TYR A 5 8.67 -4.71 0.81
C TYR A 5 8.87 -3.52 1.76
N ALA A 6 9.22 -2.34 1.23
CA ALA A 6 9.29 -1.14 2.06
C ALA A 6 7.93 -0.80 2.71
N CYS A 7 6.83 -0.93 1.98
CA CYS A 7 5.48 -0.71 2.51
C CYS A 7 5.10 -1.74 3.57
N ALA A 8 5.31 -3.04 3.34
CA ALA A 8 5.10 -4.06 4.36
C ALA A 8 5.98 -3.83 5.60
N ARG A 9 7.20 -3.31 5.41
CA ARG A 9 8.03 -2.90 6.53
C ARG A 9 7.41 -1.78 7.36
N MET A 10 6.90 -0.74 6.72
CA MET A 10 6.26 0.40 7.38
C MET A 10 4.99 -0.01 8.13
N VAL A 11 4.13 -0.84 7.52
CA VAL A 11 2.90 -1.32 8.19
C VAL A 11 3.23 -2.26 9.34
N GLY A 12 4.07 -3.28 9.14
CA GLY A 12 4.37 -4.22 10.22
C GLY A 12 5.19 -3.62 11.38
N HIS A 13 6.02 -2.58 11.14
CA HIS A 13 6.70 -1.87 12.24
C HIS A 13 5.72 -1.08 13.11
N SER A 14 4.57 -0.69 12.55
CA SER A 14 3.55 0.05 13.26
C SER A 14 2.66 -0.85 14.13
N VAL A 15 2.70 -2.19 13.95
CA VAL A 15 1.77 -3.14 14.57
C VAL A 15 2.46 -4.14 15.51
N GLU A 16 3.66 -4.67 15.19
CA GLU A 16 4.31 -5.70 16.03
C GLU A 16 5.85 -5.67 15.99
N ALA A 17 6.48 -6.20 17.04
CA ALA A 17 7.87 -6.65 17.03
C ALA A 17 7.93 -8.17 16.84
N GLY A 18 8.45 -8.65 15.70
CA GLY A 18 8.58 -10.10 15.43
C GLY A 18 9.45 -10.45 14.20
N PRO A 19 9.86 -11.72 14.04
CA PRO A 19 10.67 -12.17 12.91
C PRO A 19 9.88 -12.06 11.60
N ARG A 20 10.42 -11.29 10.64
CA ARG A 20 9.86 -11.24 9.28
C ARG A 20 10.42 -12.40 8.46
N LEU A 21 9.52 -13.24 7.94
CA LEU A 21 9.91 -14.31 7.02
C LEU A 21 10.30 -13.75 5.64
N GLY A 22 9.74 -12.61 5.25
CA GLY A 22 10.01 -11.95 3.98
C GLY A 22 9.63 -12.81 2.76
N LEU A 23 9.96 -12.32 1.57
CA LEU A 23 9.93 -13.12 0.35
C LEU A 23 11.36 -13.65 0.10
N PRO A 24 11.59 -14.98 0.08
CA PRO A 24 12.91 -15.56 -0.17
C PRO A 24 13.58 -15.02 -1.44
N GLU A 25 12.79 -14.71 -2.47
CA GLU A 25 13.24 -14.16 -3.75
C GLU A 25 13.86 -12.76 -3.60
N LEU A 26 13.42 -11.98 -2.61
CA LEU A 26 13.98 -10.65 -2.32
C LEU A 26 15.43 -10.73 -1.82
N TYR A 27 15.78 -11.84 -1.18
CA TYR A 27 17.11 -12.12 -0.66
C TYR A 27 17.97 -12.91 -1.64
N ASN A 28 17.46 -13.23 -2.82
CA ASN A 28 18.25 -13.86 -3.88
C ASN A 28 19.23 -12.84 -4.47
N PRO A 29 20.56 -13.05 -4.34
CA PRO A 29 21.55 -12.08 -4.81
C PRO A 29 21.60 -11.95 -6.35
N ARG A 30 20.96 -12.85 -7.10
CA ARG A 30 20.94 -12.83 -8.58
C ARG A 30 19.73 -12.10 -9.17
N SER A 31 18.61 -12.05 -8.46
CA SER A 31 17.34 -11.50 -8.96
C SER A 31 16.72 -10.45 -8.05
N GLY A 32 16.91 -10.55 -6.74
CA GLY A 32 16.31 -9.66 -5.75
C GLY A 32 14.84 -9.37 -6.03
N HIS A 33 14.48 -8.09 -6.04
CA HIS A 33 13.10 -7.65 -6.26
C HIS A 33 12.60 -7.77 -7.71
N ASP A 34 13.45 -8.13 -8.67
CA ASP A 34 13.09 -8.39 -10.07
C ASP A 34 12.58 -9.82 -10.28
N GLY A 35 12.86 -10.75 -9.37
CA GLY A 35 12.29 -12.10 -9.38
C GLY A 35 10.79 -12.15 -9.07
N LEU A 36 10.22 -11.05 -8.62
CA LEU A 36 8.87 -10.96 -8.07
C LEU A 36 7.84 -10.37 -9.06
N ARG A 37 7.97 -10.61 -10.37
CA ARG A 37 7.12 -9.95 -11.40
C ARG A 37 5.77 -10.63 -11.69
N ASP A 38 5.53 -11.82 -11.14
CA ASP A 38 4.29 -12.59 -11.34
C ASP A 38 3.21 -12.22 -10.31
N LEU A 39 1.94 -12.20 -10.75
CA LEU A 39 0.76 -12.02 -9.91
C LEU A 39 0.64 -13.10 -8.83
N THR A 40 1.12 -14.32 -9.12
CA THR A 40 1.17 -15.41 -8.12
C THR A 40 2.03 -15.03 -6.91
N HIS A 41 3.06 -14.20 -7.09
CA HIS A 41 3.89 -13.71 -6.00
C HIS A 41 3.19 -12.66 -5.13
N VAL A 42 2.13 -12.00 -5.63
CA VAL A 42 1.37 -11.01 -4.87
C VAL A 42 0.52 -11.68 -3.81
N GLU A 43 -0.19 -12.75 -4.15
CA GLU A 43 -0.99 -13.51 -3.18
C GLU A 43 -0.07 -14.19 -2.15
N GLN A 44 1.06 -14.76 -2.58
CA GLN A 44 2.05 -15.33 -1.65
C GLN A 44 2.65 -14.26 -0.73
N PHE A 45 2.92 -13.06 -1.24
CA PHE A 45 3.37 -11.92 -0.44
C PHE A 45 2.34 -11.52 0.61
N ILE A 46 1.08 -11.38 0.21
CA ILE A 46 -0.03 -11.05 1.12
C ILE A 46 -0.08 -12.09 2.24
N LEU A 47 -0.01 -13.38 1.92
CA LEU A 47 -0.02 -14.45 2.92
C LEU A 47 1.22 -14.41 3.83
N ASN A 48 2.43 -14.29 3.27
CA ASN A 48 3.69 -14.31 4.04
C ASN A 48 3.81 -13.10 4.98
N GLU A 49 3.30 -11.95 4.57
CA GLU A 49 3.30 -10.73 5.36
C GLU A 49 2.02 -10.58 6.21
N GLY A 50 1.15 -11.59 6.25
CA GLY A 50 -0.08 -11.57 7.04
C GLY A 50 -0.99 -10.39 6.71
N LEU A 51 -1.02 -9.97 5.45
CA LEU A 51 -1.80 -8.82 5.00
C LEU A 51 -3.23 -9.26 4.63
N THR A 52 -4.17 -8.33 4.80
CA THR A 52 -5.57 -8.49 4.43
C THR A 52 -5.95 -7.41 3.42
N LYS A 53 -6.85 -7.76 2.48
CA LYS A 53 -7.35 -6.86 1.44
C LYS A 53 -8.45 -5.97 2.00
N VAL A 54 -8.45 -4.69 1.63
CA VAL A 54 -9.60 -3.80 1.86
C VAL A 54 -10.69 -4.14 0.84
N ASP A 55 -11.93 -4.24 1.29
CA ASP A 55 -13.09 -4.32 0.39
C ASP A 55 -13.25 -2.99 -0.36
N LEU A 56 -12.97 -3.01 -1.66
CA LEU A 56 -13.05 -1.81 -2.50
C LEU A 56 -14.52 -1.50 -2.83
N PRO A 57 -14.97 -0.24 -2.69
CA PRO A 57 -16.34 0.12 -3.03
C PRO A 57 -16.57 0.09 -4.54
N ASP A 58 -17.76 -0.37 -4.95
CA ASP A 58 -18.18 -0.44 -6.36
C ASP A 58 -18.20 0.95 -7.04
N SER A 59 -18.34 2.01 -6.25
CA SER A 59 -18.29 3.41 -6.72
C SER A 59 -16.93 3.81 -7.28
N GLN A 60 -15.87 3.04 -7.02
CA GLN A 60 -14.47 3.40 -7.30
C GLN A 60 -14.10 4.78 -6.73
N GLN A 61 -14.66 5.09 -5.56
CA GLN A 61 -14.42 6.34 -4.88
C GLN A 61 -14.53 6.13 -3.37
N PHE A 62 -13.48 6.51 -2.66
CA PHE A 62 -13.52 6.68 -1.22
C PHE A 62 -13.80 8.13 -0.83
N SER A 63 -14.56 8.29 0.24
CA SER A 63 -14.71 9.52 1.01
C SER A 63 -13.64 9.65 2.10
N HIS A 64 -13.57 10.83 2.72
CA HIS A 64 -12.68 11.06 3.87
C HIS A 64 -13.08 10.21 5.07
N GLU A 65 -14.38 10.11 5.31
CA GLU A 65 -14.98 9.34 6.38
C GLU A 65 -14.62 7.85 6.23
N GLU A 66 -14.77 7.27 5.03
CA GLU A 66 -14.43 5.87 4.77
C GLU A 66 -12.94 5.58 4.97
N LEU A 67 -12.05 6.40 4.39
CA LEU A 67 -10.60 6.21 4.59
C LEU A 67 -10.19 6.43 6.05
N GLY A 68 -10.81 7.39 6.72
CA GLY A 68 -10.59 7.65 8.15
C GLY A 68 -11.01 6.48 9.02
N GLU A 69 -12.17 5.88 8.75
CA GLU A 69 -12.64 4.67 9.44
C GLU A 69 -11.73 3.47 9.18
N LEU A 70 -11.28 3.26 7.94
CA LEU A 70 -10.35 2.19 7.59
C LEU A 70 -9.02 2.35 8.35
N LEU A 71 -8.45 3.56 8.35
CA LEU A 71 -7.21 3.84 9.08
C LEU A 71 -7.37 3.70 10.60
N TYR A 72 -8.52 4.10 11.14
CA TYR A 72 -8.82 3.95 12.56
C TYR A 72 -8.91 2.48 12.98
N ARG A 73 -9.53 1.62 12.15
CA ARG A 73 -9.73 0.20 12.46
C ARG A 73 -8.47 -0.64 12.23
N HIS A 74 -7.70 -0.32 11.20
CA HIS A 74 -6.64 -1.20 10.70
C HIS A 74 -5.23 -0.59 10.78
N GLY A 75 -5.11 0.68 11.19
CA GLY A 75 -3.84 1.39 11.15
C GLY A 75 -3.41 1.72 9.72
N PRO A 76 -2.10 1.88 9.45
CA PRO A 76 -1.60 2.27 8.13
C PRO A 76 -1.94 1.25 7.04
N ILE A 77 -2.34 1.75 5.86
CA ILE A 77 -2.81 0.92 4.74
C ILE A 77 -1.85 1.06 3.56
N ILE A 78 -1.31 -0.06 3.09
CA ILE A 78 -0.57 -0.10 1.83
C ILE A 78 -1.55 0.14 0.68
N PHE A 79 -1.20 0.99 -0.28
CA PHE A 79 -1.99 1.16 -1.50
C PHE A 79 -1.14 1.18 -2.77
N GLY A 80 -1.66 0.54 -3.82
CA GLY A 80 -1.11 0.55 -5.17
C GLY A 80 -1.76 1.63 -6.02
N TRP A 81 -0.96 2.42 -6.72
CA TRP A 81 -1.46 3.53 -7.52
C TRP A 81 -0.56 3.78 -8.73
N GLN A 82 -1.09 4.45 -9.75
CA GLN A 82 -0.33 4.87 -10.91
C GLN A 82 0.20 6.30 -10.72
N THR A 83 1.52 6.49 -10.79
CA THR A 83 2.14 7.82 -10.70
C THR A 83 1.78 8.68 -11.92
N PRO A 84 1.98 10.02 -11.89
CA PRO A 84 1.73 10.85 -13.09
C PRO A 84 2.55 10.42 -14.32
N GLN A 85 3.65 9.69 -14.12
CA GLN A 85 4.50 9.16 -15.20
C GLN A 85 3.99 7.83 -15.77
N GLY A 86 2.82 7.34 -15.33
CA GLY A 86 2.24 6.08 -15.79
C GLY A 86 2.84 4.82 -15.13
N ILE A 87 3.68 4.99 -14.10
CA ILE A 87 4.38 3.88 -13.43
C ILE A 87 3.54 3.40 -12.25
N TRP A 88 3.29 2.10 -12.15
CA TRP A 88 2.70 1.48 -10.96
C TRP A 88 3.66 1.56 -9.78
N HIS A 89 3.16 2.06 -8.66
CA HIS A 89 3.91 2.29 -7.44
C HIS A 89 3.08 1.96 -6.21
N MET A 90 3.76 1.78 -5.08
CA MET A 90 3.10 1.50 -3.81
C MET A 90 3.59 2.44 -2.74
N SER A 91 2.64 2.87 -1.92
CA SER A 91 2.83 3.79 -0.82
C SER A 91 2.04 3.30 0.39
N VAL A 92 2.22 3.94 1.54
CA VAL A 92 1.45 3.63 2.76
C VAL A 92 0.65 4.86 3.15
N LEU A 93 -0.67 4.73 3.15
CA LEU A 93 -1.62 5.69 3.67
C LEU A 93 -1.51 5.71 5.20
N THR A 94 -1.32 6.89 5.77
CA THR A 94 -1.14 7.07 7.23
C THR A 94 -2.13 8.07 7.83
N GLY A 95 -2.84 8.84 7.01
CA GLY A 95 -3.79 9.82 7.51
C GLY A 95 -4.69 10.37 6.42
N VAL A 96 -5.75 11.06 6.86
CA VAL A 96 -6.63 11.87 6.01
C VAL A 96 -6.85 13.22 6.69
N ASP A 97 -6.74 14.29 5.92
CA ASP A 97 -7.01 15.65 6.36
C ASP A 97 -8.33 16.13 5.76
N LYS A 98 -9.36 16.15 6.61
CA LYS A 98 -10.71 16.58 6.25
C LYS A 98 -10.80 18.07 5.89
N HIS A 99 -9.93 18.92 6.45
CA HIS A 99 -9.97 20.35 6.20
C HIS A 99 -9.42 20.71 4.81
N THR A 100 -8.38 19.98 4.37
CA THR A 100 -7.72 20.25 3.08
C THR A 100 -8.16 19.30 1.98
N SER A 101 -8.98 18.30 2.29
CA SER A 101 -9.40 17.22 1.41
C SER A 101 -8.23 16.41 0.83
N ARG A 102 -7.29 16.02 1.69
CA ARG A 102 -6.04 15.36 1.30
C ARG A 102 -5.83 14.05 2.05
N VAL A 103 -5.15 13.12 1.40
CA VAL A 103 -4.58 11.94 2.06
C VAL A 103 -3.14 12.22 2.44
N VAL A 104 -2.68 11.64 3.55
CA VAL A 104 -1.28 11.66 4.01
C VAL A 104 -0.69 10.27 3.81
N PHE A 105 0.49 10.18 3.21
CA PHE A 105 1.12 8.91 2.88
C PHE A 105 2.65 8.95 2.96
N HIS A 106 3.25 7.78 3.15
CA HIS A 106 4.68 7.55 2.99
C HIS A 106 4.96 6.91 1.63
N ASP A 107 5.91 7.47 0.90
CA ASP A 107 6.37 6.96 -0.38
C ASP A 107 7.79 6.39 -0.21
N PRO A 108 8.00 5.08 -0.46
CA PRO A 108 9.31 4.45 -0.36
C PRO A 108 10.42 5.10 -1.20
N ARG A 109 10.08 5.86 -2.25
CA ARG A 109 11.03 6.54 -3.14
C ARG A 109 11.22 8.01 -2.79
N LYS A 110 10.23 8.65 -2.17
CA LYS A 110 10.21 10.11 -1.98
C LYS A 110 10.31 10.56 -0.52
N GLY A 111 9.95 9.70 0.43
CA GLY A 111 10.01 9.99 1.86
C GLY A 111 8.64 9.96 2.57
N PRO A 112 8.62 10.29 3.88
CA PRO A 112 7.43 10.26 4.72
C PRO A 112 6.55 11.52 4.55
N ASP A 113 5.36 11.47 5.15
CA ASP A 113 4.40 12.58 5.32
C ASP A 113 4.09 13.41 4.06
N LEU A 114 4.07 12.75 2.91
CA LEU A 114 3.63 13.37 1.67
C LEU A 114 2.11 13.47 1.67
N THR A 115 1.58 14.39 0.88
CA THR A 115 0.14 14.57 0.73
C THR A 115 -0.28 14.64 -0.72
N MET A 116 -1.47 14.11 -1.03
CA MET A 116 -2.12 14.31 -2.33
C MET A 116 -3.62 14.58 -2.13
N PRO A 117 -4.27 15.32 -3.04
CA PRO A 117 -5.72 15.49 -3.03
C PRO A 117 -6.47 14.14 -3.06
N LEU A 118 -7.60 14.03 -2.36
CA LEU A 118 -8.40 12.80 -2.32
C LEU A 118 -8.97 12.40 -3.69
N ASP A 119 -9.40 13.38 -4.49
CA ASP A 119 -9.83 13.15 -5.87
C ASP A 119 -8.69 12.56 -6.73
N TYR A 120 -7.47 13.07 -6.55
CA TYR A 120 -6.28 12.56 -7.22
C TYR A 120 -5.91 11.14 -6.78
N PHE A 121 -6.05 10.84 -5.49
CA PHE A 121 -5.92 9.48 -4.95
C PHE A 121 -6.93 8.53 -5.60
N ASN A 122 -8.22 8.88 -5.56
CA ASN A 122 -9.29 8.10 -6.17
C ASN A 122 -9.09 7.92 -7.68
N GLN A 123 -8.57 8.93 -8.40
CA GLN A 123 -8.32 8.79 -9.83
C GLN A 123 -7.21 7.76 -10.16
N ARG A 124 -6.27 7.52 -9.24
CA ARG A 124 -5.03 6.77 -9.51
C ARG A 124 -4.89 5.46 -8.76
N LEU A 125 -5.78 5.18 -7.83
CA LEU A 125 -5.80 3.91 -7.13
C LEU A 125 -5.94 2.77 -8.15
N ALA A 126 -5.30 1.63 -7.87
CA ALA A 126 -5.33 0.46 -8.72
C ALA A 126 -6.67 -0.30 -8.69
N TRP A 127 -7.80 0.38 -8.97
CA TRP A 127 -9.16 -0.17 -8.89
C TRP A 127 -9.38 -1.48 -9.66
N GLN A 128 -8.56 -1.74 -10.67
CA GLN A 128 -8.63 -2.95 -11.49
C GLN A 128 -8.13 -4.22 -10.78
N VAL A 129 -7.58 -4.13 -9.56
CA VAL A 129 -7.13 -5.29 -8.78
C VAL A 129 -7.75 -5.32 -7.37
N PRO A 130 -8.14 -6.49 -6.86
CA PRO A 130 -8.75 -6.61 -5.53
C PRO A 130 -7.76 -6.37 -4.37
N HIS A 131 -6.46 -6.34 -4.66
CA HIS A 131 -5.39 -6.06 -3.69
C HIS A 131 -4.84 -4.63 -3.83
N ALA A 132 -5.66 -3.69 -4.34
CA ALA A 132 -5.26 -2.28 -4.48
C ALA A 132 -4.91 -1.63 -3.14
N MET A 133 -5.56 -2.08 -2.05
CA MET A 133 -5.30 -1.64 -0.70
C MET A 133 -5.15 -2.85 0.23
N LEU A 134 -4.11 -2.84 1.07
CA LEU A 134 -3.75 -3.92 1.98
C LEU A 134 -3.46 -3.37 3.37
N TYR A 135 -4.02 -3.98 4.40
CA TYR A 135 -3.73 -3.68 5.80
C TYR A 135 -3.20 -4.93 6.51
N ARG A 136 -2.79 -4.81 7.77
CA ARG A 136 -2.39 -5.93 8.61
C ARG A 136 -3.35 -6.11 9.77
#